data_AF-A0A7C4C9V3-F1
#
_entry.id   AF-A0A7C4C9V3-F1
#
_cell.length_a   1.000
_cell.length_b   1.000
_cell.length_c   1.000
_cell.angle_alpha   90.00
_cell.angle_beta   90.00
_cell.angle_gamma   90.00
#
_symmetry.space_group_name_H-M   'P 1'
#
loop_
_entity.id
_entity.type
_entity.pdbx_description
1 polymer ?
#
loop_
_entity_poly.entity_id
_entity_poly.type
_entity_poly.pdbx_seq_one_letter_code
_entity_poly.pdbx_strand_id
1 'polypeptide(L)'
;MTRSGWSKRAALFARARAEGLPALLEAEAAACPACPVVRYLLGCLCLDRGRVALSVRHFMTAHHAEPRLQSAALLAFAGLNGVERRGAPLLPVLLDTWDEFRRPEFDRTWPERTLLDAFAEPDPGLVHVAPLARRLWRLPIRTLRAQIREAIVSRDAGLYPLLTAPAW
;
A
#
# COMPACT_ATOMS: atom_id res chain seq x y z
N MET A 1 -5.60 16.90 10.43
CA MET A 1 -6.25 17.10 9.11
C MET A 1 -7.75 16.86 9.27
N THR A 2 -8.62 17.71 8.69
CA THR A 2 -10.08 17.49 8.74
C THR A 2 -10.51 16.36 7.80
N ARG A 3 -11.68 15.74 8.05
CA ARG A 3 -12.24 14.72 7.15
C ARG A 3 -12.40 15.26 5.71
N SER A 4 -12.97 16.45 5.57
CA SER A 4 -13.14 17.08 4.26
C SER A 4 -11.82 17.36 3.53
N GLY A 5 -10.77 17.78 4.25
CA GLY A 5 -9.44 18.01 3.68
C GLY A 5 -8.77 16.72 3.20
N TRP A 6 -8.93 15.63 3.94
CA TRP A 6 -8.39 14.32 3.59
C TRP A 6 -9.02 13.76 2.30
N SER A 7 -10.35 13.71 2.24
CA SER A 7 -11.06 13.21 1.05
C SER A 7 -10.74 14.02 -0.20
N LYS A 8 -10.65 15.36 -0.08
CA LYS A 8 -10.28 16.23 -1.19
C LYS A 8 -8.88 15.93 -1.72
N ARG A 9 -7.90 15.75 -0.83
CA ARG A 9 -6.52 15.41 -1.23
C ARG A 9 -6.45 14.02 -1.87
N ALA A 10 -7.05 13.01 -1.25
CA ALA A 10 -7.07 11.66 -1.80
C ALA A 10 -7.69 11.63 -3.22
N ALA A 11 -8.83 12.33 -3.41
CA ALA A 11 -9.47 12.44 -4.72
C ALA A 11 -8.64 13.24 -5.73
N LEU A 12 -7.98 14.33 -5.31
CA LEU A 12 -7.10 15.12 -6.17
C LEU A 12 -5.95 14.26 -6.71
N PHE A 13 -5.26 13.54 -5.83
CA PHE A 13 -4.14 12.68 -6.21
C PHE A 13 -4.57 11.50 -7.07
N ALA A 14 -5.72 10.88 -6.77
CA ALA A 14 -6.28 9.82 -7.60
C ALA A 14 -6.57 10.29 -9.04
N ARG A 15 -7.08 11.52 -9.19
CA ARG A 15 -7.36 12.13 -10.51
C ARG A 15 -6.11 12.52 -11.28
N ALA A 16 -5.01 12.86 -10.60
CA ALA A 16 -3.78 13.34 -11.23
C ALA A 16 -3.07 12.32 -12.15
N ARG A 17 -3.57 11.07 -12.24
CA ARG A 17 -3.07 9.97 -13.07
C ARG A 17 -1.56 9.71 -12.93
N ALA A 18 -1.10 8.65 -13.58
CA ALA A 18 0.26 8.13 -13.44
C ALA A 18 1.37 9.16 -13.68
N GLU A 19 1.17 10.04 -14.65
CA GLU A 19 2.21 10.90 -15.21
C GLU A 19 2.37 12.19 -14.42
N GLY A 20 1.28 12.78 -13.92
CA GLY A 20 1.31 14.02 -13.13
C GLY A 20 1.45 13.79 -11.62
N LEU A 21 1.09 12.60 -11.12
CA LEU A 21 1.08 12.32 -9.70
C LEU A 21 2.44 12.47 -9.01
N PRO A 22 3.59 11.99 -9.55
CA PRO A 22 4.87 12.13 -8.87
C PRO A 22 5.27 13.59 -8.64
N ALA A 23 5.19 14.44 -9.67
CA ALA A 23 5.54 15.86 -9.57
C ALA A 23 4.62 16.60 -8.59
N LEU A 24 3.32 16.30 -8.64
CA LEU A 24 2.34 16.88 -7.71
C LEU A 24 2.63 16.49 -6.25
N LEU A 25 2.95 15.22 -5.99
CA LEU A 25 3.29 14.75 -4.64
C LEU A 25 4.60 15.38 -4.12
N GLU A 26 5.59 15.55 -4.98
CA GLU A 26 6.85 16.21 -4.61
C GLU A 26 6.63 17.70 -4.27
N ALA A 27 5.84 18.42 -5.07
CA ALA A 27 5.46 19.80 -4.77
C ALA A 27 4.67 19.92 -3.46
N GLU A 28 3.70 19.03 -3.22
CA GLU A 28 2.93 18.99 -1.99
C GLU A 28 3.78 18.57 -0.77
N ALA A 29 4.77 17.71 -0.96
CA ALA A 29 5.70 17.33 0.11
C ALA A 29 6.65 18.49 0.47
N ALA A 30 7.00 19.36 -0.46
CA ALA A 30 7.75 20.58 -0.17
C ALA A 30 6.89 21.58 0.62
N ALA A 31 5.62 21.76 0.25
CA ALA A 31 4.70 22.66 0.94
C ALA A 31 4.24 22.14 2.31
N CYS A 32 4.05 20.82 2.45
CA CYS A 32 3.59 20.18 3.67
C CYS A 32 4.37 18.87 3.95
N PRO A 33 5.59 18.98 4.54
CA PRO A 33 6.50 17.84 4.69
C PRO A 33 5.98 16.69 5.55
N ALA A 34 5.04 16.94 6.46
CA ALA A 34 4.48 15.91 7.34
C ALA A 34 3.11 15.40 6.88
N CYS A 35 2.62 15.78 5.69
CA CYS A 35 1.31 15.34 5.22
C CYS A 35 1.24 13.81 5.09
N PRO A 36 0.41 13.11 5.88
CA PRO A 36 0.40 11.65 5.92
C PRO A 36 -0.01 11.03 4.58
N VAL A 37 -1.00 11.62 3.88
CA VAL A 37 -1.46 11.16 2.55
C VAL A 37 -0.33 11.25 1.53
N VAL A 38 0.39 12.38 1.49
CA VAL A 38 1.47 12.61 0.53
C VAL A 38 2.62 11.64 0.80
N ARG A 39 3.02 11.48 2.06
CA ARG A 39 4.08 10.55 2.45
C ARG A 39 3.71 9.11 2.16
N TYR A 40 2.47 8.70 2.41
CA TYR A 40 2.00 7.37 2.06
C TYR A 40 2.14 7.10 0.56
N LEU A 41 1.65 8.01 -0.29
CA LEU A 41 1.68 7.84 -1.74
C LEU A 41 3.11 7.91 -2.32
N LEU A 42 3.98 8.77 -1.78
CA LEU A 42 5.40 8.78 -2.13
C LEU A 42 6.10 7.46 -1.75
N GLY A 43 5.73 6.86 -0.62
CA GLY A 43 6.20 5.54 -0.22
C GLY A 43 5.85 4.47 -1.26
N CYS A 44 4.60 4.44 -1.71
CA CYS A 44 4.14 3.52 -2.75
C CYS A 44 4.87 3.73 -4.09
N LEU A 45 5.05 4.98 -4.51
CA LEU A 45 5.84 5.29 -5.72
C LEU A 45 7.31 4.88 -5.60
N CYS A 46 7.89 5.00 -4.41
CA CYS A 46 9.27 4.55 -4.17
C CYS A 46 9.40 3.03 -4.28
N LEU A 47 8.42 2.26 -3.79
CA LEU A 47 8.38 0.81 -3.97
C LEU A 47 8.31 0.44 -5.46
N ASP A 48 7.42 1.08 -6.22
CA ASP A 48 7.30 0.84 -7.67
C ASP A 48 8.59 1.16 -8.45
N ARG A 49 9.44 2.04 -7.91
CA ARG A 49 10.74 2.42 -8.48
C ARG A 49 11.92 1.66 -7.89
N GLY A 50 11.68 0.63 -7.07
CA GLY A 50 12.73 -0.15 -6.39
C GLY A 50 13.52 0.62 -5.32
N ARG A 51 13.07 1.82 -4.91
CA ARG A 51 13.71 2.65 -3.88
C ARG A 51 13.23 2.27 -2.48
N VAL A 52 13.46 1.03 -2.09
CA VAL A 52 12.88 0.44 -0.87
C VAL A 52 13.23 1.23 0.39
N ALA A 53 14.49 1.58 0.61
CA ALA A 53 14.91 2.34 1.80
C ALA A 53 14.22 3.72 1.92
N LEU A 54 13.99 4.39 0.79
CA LEU A 54 13.27 5.67 0.77
C LEU A 54 11.77 5.46 1.04
N SER A 55 11.20 4.38 0.52
CA SER A 55 9.79 4.04 0.79
C SER A 55 9.54 3.83 2.29
N VAL A 56 10.43 3.12 3.00
CA VAL A 56 10.34 2.89 4.45
C VAL A 56 10.27 4.23 5.20
N ARG A 57 11.16 5.17 4.87
CA ARG A 57 11.16 6.51 5.51
C ARG A 57 9.84 7.24 5.32
N HIS A 58 9.29 7.19 4.12
CA HIS A 58 8.00 7.79 3.81
C HIS A 58 6.85 7.14 4.59
N PHE A 59 6.80 5.81 4.64
CA PHE A 59 5.76 5.10 5.39
C PHE A 59 5.84 5.33 6.90
N MET A 60 7.05 5.35 7.48
CA MET A 60 7.24 5.70 8.89
C MET A 60 6.73 7.11 9.17
N THR A 61 7.05 8.09 8.31
CA THR A 61 6.56 9.46 8.47
C THR A 61 5.04 9.53 8.35
N ALA A 62 4.45 8.81 7.40
CA ALA A 62 3.01 8.76 7.22
C ALA A 62 2.30 8.17 8.45
N HIS A 63 2.82 7.06 8.98
CA HIS A 63 2.26 6.40 10.17
C HIS A 63 2.43 7.26 11.43
N HIS A 64 3.57 7.91 11.63
CA HIS A 64 3.75 8.83 12.76
C HIS A 64 2.81 10.05 12.69
N ALA A 65 2.55 10.57 11.50
CA ALA A 65 1.62 11.69 11.30
C ALA A 65 0.13 11.29 11.38
N GLU A 66 -0.19 10.03 11.07
CA GLU A 66 -1.54 9.46 11.21
C GLU A 66 -1.46 7.97 11.55
N PRO A 67 -1.45 7.61 12.86
CA PRO A 67 -1.32 6.22 13.31
C PRO A 67 -2.44 5.28 12.85
N ARG A 68 -3.57 5.83 12.39
CA ARG A 68 -4.69 5.05 11.83
C ARG A 68 -4.41 4.52 10.42
N LEU A 69 -3.29 4.91 9.79
CA LEU A 69 -2.75 4.26 8.58
C LEU A 69 -1.94 3.03 8.99
N GLN A 70 -2.61 1.91 9.25
CA GLN A 70 -1.97 0.65 9.62
C GLN A 70 -1.21 0.01 8.45
N SER A 71 -1.71 0.16 7.22
CA SER A 71 -1.02 -0.28 6.01
C SER A 71 0.33 0.42 5.84
N ALA A 72 0.47 1.66 6.33
CA ALA A 72 1.76 2.35 6.32
C ALA A 72 2.78 1.64 7.23
N ALA A 73 2.40 1.25 8.44
CA ALA A 73 3.26 0.48 9.33
C ALA A 73 3.63 -0.86 8.69
N LEU A 74 2.64 -1.61 8.19
CA LEU A 74 2.86 -2.90 7.53
C LEU A 74 3.84 -2.78 6.35
N LEU A 75 3.67 -1.77 5.50
CA LEU A 75 4.56 -1.53 4.35
C LEU A 75 5.96 -1.06 4.76
N ALA A 76 6.09 -0.32 5.86
CA ALA A 76 7.39 0.05 6.41
C ALA A 76 8.17 -1.20 6.86
N PHE A 77 7.52 -2.11 7.60
CA PHE A 77 8.15 -3.36 8.04
C PHE A 77 8.43 -4.32 6.88
N ALA A 78 7.52 -4.44 5.92
CA ALA A 78 7.76 -5.22 4.71
C ALA A 78 8.94 -4.66 3.91
N GLY A 79 9.08 -3.33 3.86
CA GLY A 79 10.24 -2.67 3.25
C GLY A 79 11.55 -2.97 3.99
N LEU A 80 11.55 -2.95 5.34
CA LEU A 80 12.73 -3.31 6.15
C LEU A 80 13.15 -4.78 5.89
N ASN A 81 12.19 -5.71 5.96
CA ASN A 81 12.40 -7.12 5.65
C ASN A 81 12.87 -7.32 4.19
N GLY A 82 12.36 -6.53 3.25
CA GLY A 82 12.76 -6.58 1.84
C GLY A 82 14.17 -6.07 1.56
N VAL A 83 14.68 -5.10 2.34
CA VAL A 83 16.09 -4.65 2.24
C VAL A 83 17.04 -5.78 2.63
N GLU A 84 16.70 -6.57 3.64
CA GLU A 84 17.49 -7.72 4.09
C GLU A 84 17.46 -8.85 3.04
N ARG A 85 16.30 -9.06 2.40
CA ARG A 85 16.05 -10.12 1.40
C ARG A 85 16.29 -9.64 -0.04
N ARG A 86 17.43 -8.99 -0.30
CA ARG A 86 17.81 -8.34 -1.58
C ARG A 86 17.17 -8.97 -2.83
N GLY A 87 16.24 -8.25 -3.46
CA GLY A 87 15.63 -8.65 -4.73
C GLY A 87 14.40 -9.56 -4.60
N ALA A 88 13.98 -9.92 -3.39
CA ALA A 88 12.73 -10.65 -3.19
C ALA A 88 11.52 -9.85 -3.71
N PRO A 89 10.54 -10.50 -4.36
CA PRO A 89 9.29 -9.86 -4.74
C PRO A 89 8.56 -9.32 -3.50
N LEU A 90 7.89 -8.18 -3.67
CA LEU A 90 7.20 -7.48 -2.57
C LEU A 90 6.07 -8.33 -1.95
N LEU A 91 5.30 -9.06 -2.76
CA LEU A 91 4.12 -9.78 -2.31
C LEU A 91 4.45 -10.87 -1.27
N PRO A 92 5.39 -11.82 -1.51
CA PRO A 92 5.82 -12.78 -0.49
C PRO A 92 6.30 -12.11 0.81
N VAL A 93 7.14 -11.09 0.70
CA VAL A 93 7.65 -10.36 1.88
C VAL A 93 6.52 -9.71 2.67
N LEU A 94 5.53 -9.15 1.98
CA LEU A 94 4.37 -8.53 2.60
C LEU A 94 3.44 -9.54 3.27
N LEU A 95 3.28 -10.74 2.70
CA LEU A 95 2.50 -11.83 3.32
C LEU A 95 3.19 -12.34 4.59
N ASP A 96 4.49 -12.60 4.54
CA ASP A 96 5.28 -13.01 5.72
C ASP A 96 5.18 -11.94 6.82
N THR A 97 5.38 -10.67 6.45
CA THR A 97 5.29 -9.55 7.40
C THR A 97 3.87 -9.44 7.97
N TRP A 98 2.82 -9.67 7.17
CA TRP A 98 1.44 -9.64 7.63
C TRP A 98 1.17 -10.74 8.67
N ASP A 99 1.68 -11.95 8.46
CA ASP A 99 1.59 -13.05 9.44
C ASP A 99 2.39 -12.74 10.71
N GLU A 100 3.62 -12.24 10.59
CA GLU A 100 4.47 -11.81 11.72
C GLU A 100 3.79 -10.74 12.60
N PHE A 101 3.05 -9.83 11.97
CA PHE A 101 2.32 -8.75 12.65
C PHE A 101 0.94 -9.15 13.17
N ARG A 102 0.67 -10.46 13.29
CA ARG A 102 -0.62 -11.01 13.74
C ARG A 102 -1.81 -10.53 12.89
N ARG A 103 -1.59 -10.44 11.59
CA ARG A 103 -2.65 -10.26 10.58
C ARG A 103 -3.44 -8.96 10.77
N PRO A 104 -2.79 -7.79 10.74
CA PRO A 104 -3.48 -6.52 10.93
C PRO A 104 -4.56 -6.32 9.86
N GLU A 105 -5.73 -5.88 10.30
CA GLU A 105 -6.83 -5.47 9.43
C GLU A 105 -6.70 -3.99 9.08
N PHE A 106 -5.79 -3.69 8.15
CA PHE A 106 -5.73 -2.36 7.56
C PHE A 106 -6.96 -2.14 6.65
N ASP A 107 -7.53 -0.94 6.69
CA ASP A 107 -8.79 -0.45 6.09
C ASP A 107 -10.00 -0.29 7.02
N ARG A 108 -9.86 -0.60 8.31
CA ARG A 108 -10.94 -0.43 9.30
C ARG A 108 -11.27 1.03 9.58
N THR A 109 -10.28 1.91 9.48
CA THR A 109 -10.43 3.32 9.82
C THR A 109 -10.89 4.12 8.61
N TRP A 110 -11.72 5.14 8.84
CA TRP A 110 -12.20 6.02 7.77
C TRP A 110 -11.08 6.69 6.96
N PRO A 111 -9.99 7.23 7.56
CA PRO A 111 -8.92 7.88 6.78
C PRO A 111 -8.23 6.89 5.82
N GLU A 112 -7.89 5.71 6.32
CA GLU A 112 -7.23 4.67 5.55
C GLU A 112 -8.14 4.16 4.44
N ARG A 113 -9.39 3.84 4.76
CA ARG A 113 -10.39 3.40 3.78
C ARG A 113 -10.58 4.42 2.66
N THR A 114 -10.74 5.70 3.02
CA THR A 114 -10.91 6.79 2.04
C THR A 114 -9.71 6.91 1.11
N LEU A 115 -8.49 6.76 1.64
CA LEU A 115 -7.27 6.79 0.84
C LEU A 115 -7.19 5.59 -0.11
N LEU A 116 -7.43 4.39 0.41
CA LEU A 116 -7.38 3.16 -0.38
C LEU A 116 -8.45 3.11 -1.47
N ASP A 117 -9.68 3.55 -1.16
CA ASP A 117 -10.79 3.59 -2.13
C ASP A 117 -10.54 4.59 -3.25
N ALA A 118 -9.89 5.72 -2.97
CA ALA A 118 -9.54 6.69 -4.00
C ALA A 118 -8.59 6.11 -5.07
N PHE A 119 -7.79 5.10 -4.72
CA PHE A 119 -6.83 4.46 -5.61
C PHE A 119 -7.22 3.03 -6.01
N ALA A 120 -8.43 2.60 -5.71
CA ALA A 120 -8.90 1.26 -6.06
C ALA A 120 -8.87 1.04 -7.59
N GLU A 121 -8.32 -0.10 -8.01
CA GLU A 121 -8.41 -0.57 -9.39
C GLU A 121 -9.54 -1.60 -9.53
N PRO A 122 -10.10 -1.80 -10.74
CA PRO A 122 -11.07 -2.86 -11.00
C PRO A 122 -10.57 -4.21 -10.47
N ASP A 123 -11.47 -4.97 -9.87
CA ASP A 123 -11.16 -6.29 -9.32
C ASP A 123 -10.68 -7.25 -10.44
N PRO A 124 -9.47 -7.85 -10.33
CA PRO A 124 -8.93 -8.75 -11.35
C PRO A 124 -9.48 -10.19 -11.24
N GLY A 125 -10.57 -10.42 -10.48
CA GLY A 125 -11.15 -11.76 -10.27
C GLY A 125 -10.93 -12.30 -8.85
N LEU A 126 -10.72 -11.43 -7.88
CA LEU A 126 -10.51 -11.71 -6.45
C LEU A 126 -11.81 -12.07 -5.71
N VAL A 127 -12.94 -12.21 -6.41
CA VAL A 127 -14.23 -12.56 -5.82
C VAL A 127 -14.16 -13.92 -5.09
N HIS A 128 -13.31 -14.84 -5.55
CA HIS A 128 -13.18 -16.18 -4.98
C HIS A 128 -11.92 -16.41 -4.14
N VAL A 129 -11.11 -15.37 -3.89
CA VAL A 129 -9.88 -15.50 -3.08
C VAL A 129 -10.06 -14.92 -1.67
N ALA A 130 -9.04 -15.16 -0.83
CA ALA A 130 -8.98 -14.66 0.53
C ALA A 130 -9.21 -13.13 0.62
N PRO A 131 -9.92 -12.63 1.64
CA PRO A 131 -10.16 -11.20 1.86
C PRO A 131 -8.88 -10.35 1.93
N LEU A 132 -7.77 -10.94 2.38
CA LEU A 132 -6.46 -10.28 2.37
C LEU A 132 -6.06 -9.83 0.96
N ALA A 133 -6.27 -10.65 -0.07
CA ALA A 133 -5.92 -10.31 -1.45
C ALA A 133 -6.65 -9.05 -1.92
N ARG A 134 -7.94 -8.91 -1.56
CA ARG A 134 -8.74 -7.72 -1.86
C ARG A 134 -8.23 -6.47 -1.14
N ARG A 135 -7.77 -6.62 0.10
CA ARG A 135 -7.16 -5.52 0.86
C ARG A 135 -5.83 -5.10 0.23
N LEU A 136 -4.95 -6.06 -0.09
CA LEU A 136 -3.67 -5.82 -0.74
C LEU A 136 -3.84 -5.19 -2.14
N TRP A 137 -4.86 -5.60 -2.90
CA TRP A 137 -5.19 -5.03 -4.20
C TRP A 137 -5.44 -3.52 -4.17
N ARG A 138 -6.05 -3.03 -3.08
CA ARG A 138 -6.38 -1.61 -2.91
C ARG A 138 -5.15 -0.75 -2.60
N LEU A 139 -4.02 -1.34 -2.22
CA LEU A 139 -2.78 -0.59 -2.01
C LEU A 139 -2.33 0.05 -3.35
N PRO A 140 -1.95 1.34 -3.38
CA PRO A 140 -1.61 2.05 -4.60
C PRO A 140 -0.18 1.75 -5.09
N ILE A 141 0.15 0.46 -5.21
CA ILE A 141 1.48 -0.05 -5.60
C ILE A 141 1.28 -0.93 -6.83
N ARG A 142 1.77 -0.48 -7.99
CA ARG A 142 1.56 -1.16 -9.28
C ARG A 142 2.29 -2.50 -9.35
N THR A 143 3.51 -2.53 -8.86
CA THR A 143 4.35 -3.74 -8.83
C THR A 143 3.72 -4.84 -7.97
N LEU A 144 3.09 -4.48 -6.84
CA LEU A 144 2.30 -5.40 -6.02
C LEU A 144 1.09 -5.94 -6.78
N ARG A 145 0.34 -5.07 -7.46
CA ARG A 145 -0.83 -5.47 -8.27
C ARG A 145 -0.42 -6.42 -9.40
N ALA A 146 0.71 -6.18 -10.05
CA ALA A 146 1.24 -7.09 -11.07
C ALA A 146 1.53 -8.49 -10.49
N GLN A 147 2.20 -8.56 -9.33
CA GLN A 147 2.47 -9.83 -8.63
C GLN A 147 1.18 -10.54 -8.20
N ILE A 148 0.16 -9.80 -7.73
CA ILE A 148 -1.16 -10.39 -7.40
C ILE A 148 -1.84 -10.96 -8.65
N ARG A 149 -1.82 -10.24 -9.79
CA ARG A 149 -2.40 -10.74 -11.05
C ARG A 149 -1.71 -12.04 -11.49
N GLU A 150 -0.38 -12.06 -11.44
CA GLU A 150 0.42 -13.24 -11.78
C GLU A 150 0.08 -14.43 -10.86
N ALA A 151 -0.01 -14.18 -9.55
CA ALA A 151 -0.37 -15.19 -8.55
C ALA A 151 -1.71 -15.88 -8.81
N ILE A 152 -2.73 -15.10 -9.19
CA ILE A 152 -4.07 -15.61 -9.49
C ILE A 152 -4.03 -16.55 -10.70
N VAL A 153 -3.21 -16.23 -11.71
CA VAL A 153 -3.11 -17.00 -12.95
C VAL A 153 -2.28 -18.26 -12.76
N SER A 154 -1.16 -18.19 -12.03
CA SER A 154 -0.17 -19.28 -11.95
C SER A 154 -0.47 -20.35 -10.89
N ARG A 155 -1.33 -20.07 -9.89
CA ARG A 155 -1.59 -20.95 -8.73
C ARG A 155 -0.31 -21.40 -7.99
N ASP A 156 0.65 -20.50 -7.82
CA ASP A 156 1.92 -20.80 -7.16
C ASP A 156 1.77 -21.09 -5.64
N ALA A 157 2.49 -22.09 -5.14
CA ALA A 157 2.36 -22.62 -3.77
C ALA A 157 2.85 -21.64 -2.69
N GLY A 158 3.82 -20.78 -3.01
CA GLY A 158 4.31 -19.74 -2.09
C GLY A 158 3.30 -18.62 -1.80
N LEU A 159 2.17 -18.60 -2.50
CA LEU A 159 1.12 -17.57 -2.40
C LEU A 159 -0.17 -18.14 -1.81
N TYR A 160 -0.10 -19.34 -1.21
CA TYR A 160 -1.22 -19.99 -0.53
C TYR A 160 -1.94 -19.10 0.50
N PRO A 161 -1.26 -18.24 1.30
CA PRO A 161 -1.95 -17.31 2.19
C PRO A 161 -2.85 -16.30 1.47
N LEU A 162 -2.46 -15.86 0.27
CA LEU A 162 -3.27 -14.96 -0.57
C LEU A 162 -4.53 -15.66 -1.11
N LEU A 163 -4.51 -16.99 -1.21
CA LEU A 163 -5.61 -17.80 -1.73
C LEU A 163 -6.52 -18.37 -0.63
N THR A 164 -6.01 -18.55 0.59
CA THR A 164 -6.69 -19.36 1.63
C THR A 164 -6.88 -18.68 2.99
N ALA A 165 -6.29 -17.50 3.24
CA ALA A 165 -6.46 -16.81 4.52
C ALA A 165 -7.95 -16.51 4.78
N PRO A 166 -8.54 -16.94 5.91
CA PRO A 166 -9.96 -16.68 6.18
C PRO A 166 -10.19 -15.20 6.55
N ALA A 167 -11.40 -14.70 6.31
CA ALA A 167 -11.89 -13.47 6.94
C ALA A 167 -12.19 -13.79 8.40
N TRP A 168 -11.55 -13.08 9.33
CA TRP A 168 -12.05 -13.00 10.69
C TRP A 168 -12.31 -11.53 10.97
#